data_AF-A0A9J2PK28-F1
#
_entry.id   AF-A0A9J2PK28-F1
#
_cell.length_a   1.000
_cell.length_b   1.000
_cell.length_c   1.000
_cell.angle_alpha   90.00
_cell.angle_beta   90.00
_cell.angle_gamma   90.00
#
_symmetry.space_group_name_H-M   'P 1'
#
loop_
_entity.id
_entity.type
_entity.pdbx_description
1 polymer ?
#
loop_
_entity_poly.entity_id
_entity_poly.type
_entity_poly.pdbx_seq_one_letter_code
_entity_poly.pdbx_strand_id
1 'polypeptide(L)'
;MMLPNVPVNANYFTMVEPSTSSTCNATKHRRRSLWRLAKRLIRPMSDHQTPSFNQKLSLHYGNVDSKRRSEQLVPPILLNVFEQINIYHRIRLRQVSHLTDFLCTTIPVRLPPMKLQSASDGELYLLSEAPELVAYHLIPEIDLSEAVGDDGTIALKDWQAELILRRTASRVDHVEHLWLETSINGLLCAAFLKQLQEANTDARPYRRKITLKKLTIVGNKKSDIEQVSKMICSFSSFVEQLRLRHMRVDSSAQSRDLWAAISLCSNLKQFQYETCRYDRHSHHFMADALADKKISTLELGGVEEFSSIDLARLTINQPLKHLSIVCPKISSESYLEDNVINVIRQLDTLLIQCEITYALDDLEQRQKVGKLLQNMKAEASLEVVHVVDNHAAQAARIMSYWLELSREADRTVMLKLSDISQDRIDQAIGRLIRKCSNVLKAAFPGNSLVLTRGNGRIHVLDKYTWFGDDEDDY
;
A
#
# COMPACT_ATOMS: atom_id res chain seq x y z
N MET A 1 33.75 12.90 -29.13
CA MET A 1 32.91 14.10 -29.03
C MET A 1 31.57 13.69 -28.48
N MET A 2 31.38 13.91 -27.17
CA MET A 2 30.19 13.54 -26.41
C MET A 2 29.31 14.78 -26.24
N LEU A 3 28.03 14.66 -26.58
CA LEU A 3 27.00 15.61 -26.18
C LEU A 3 26.56 15.28 -24.74
N PRO A 4 26.33 16.28 -23.88
CA PRO A 4 25.94 16.04 -22.50
C PRO A 4 24.44 15.69 -22.38
N ASN A 5 24.18 14.71 -21.52
CA ASN A 5 22.87 14.33 -21.01
C ASN A 5 22.20 15.49 -20.28
N VAL A 6 20.96 15.80 -20.65
CA VAL A 6 20.04 16.64 -19.88
C VAL A 6 19.23 15.71 -18.95
N PRO A 7 19.22 15.93 -17.63
CA PRO A 7 18.41 15.13 -16.71
C PRO A 7 16.92 15.49 -16.84
N VAL A 8 16.07 14.47 -16.91
CA VAL A 8 14.62 14.57 -16.76
C VAL A 8 14.34 14.86 -15.28
N ASN A 9 14.11 16.13 -14.94
CA ASN A 9 13.71 16.53 -13.60
C ASN A 9 12.36 15.90 -13.23
N ALA A 10 12.39 15.03 -12.23
CA ALA A 10 11.25 14.62 -11.45
C ALA A 10 10.71 15.83 -10.66
N ASN A 11 9.58 16.39 -11.08
CA ASN A 11 8.86 17.37 -10.27
C ASN A 11 8.11 16.64 -9.15
N TYR A 12 8.82 16.38 -8.05
CA TYR A 12 8.21 16.23 -6.74
C TYR A 12 7.71 17.62 -6.30
N PHE A 13 6.40 17.77 -6.07
CA PHE A 13 5.88 18.87 -5.26
C PHE A 13 5.07 18.28 -4.12
N THR A 14 5.75 18.25 -2.97
CA THR A 14 5.19 18.11 -1.63
C THR A 14 4.07 19.12 -1.41
N MET A 15 2.99 18.67 -0.79
CA MET A 15 1.93 19.55 -0.32
C MET A 15 2.50 20.46 0.76
N VAL A 16 2.64 21.74 0.46
CA VAL A 16 2.80 22.76 1.49
C VAL A 16 1.43 22.95 2.14
N GLU A 17 1.29 22.46 3.37
CA GLU A 17 0.22 22.91 4.26
C GLU A 17 0.29 24.44 4.40
N PRO A 18 -0.83 25.17 4.27
CA PRO A 18 -0.81 26.60 4.51
C PRO A 18 -0.62 26.85 6.01
N SER A 19 0.56 27.40 6.34
CA SER A 19 0.89 27.99 7.63
C SER A 19 -0.24 28.87 8.16
N THR A 20 -0.60 28.64 9.41
CA THR A 20 -1.60 29.38 10.19
C THR A 20 -1.05 30.74 10.61
N SER A 21 -0.84 31.67 9.66
CA SER A 21 -0.71 33.09 9.99
C SER A 21 -1.07 34.00 8.81
N SER A 22 -2.11 34.84 9.02
CA SER A 22 -2.54 36.05 8.28
C SER A 22 -2.63 36.08 6.72
N THR A 23 -2.13 35.08 6.01
CA THR A 23 -2.11 34.97 4.53
C THR A 23 -3.30 34.21 3.94
N CYS A 24 -4.16 33.63 4.79
CA CYS A 24 -5.32 32.81 4.42
C CYS A 24 -6.37 33.57 3.59
N ASN A 25 -6.49 34.88 3.73
CA ASN A 25 -7.45 35.68 2.97
C ASN A 25 -6.98 35.96 1.53
N ALA A 26 -5.69 36.22 1.31
CA ALA A 26 -5.14 36.51 -0.01
C ALA A 26 -5.14 35.27 -0.93
N THR A 27 -4.82 34.10 -0.38
CA THR A 27 -4.87 32.82 -1.10
C THR A 27 -6.30 32.38 -1.42
N LYS A 28 -7.26 32.58 -0.49
CA LYS A 28 -8.69 32.39 -0.73
C LYS A 28 -9.24 33.36 -1.78
N HIS A 29 -8.85 34.64 -1.75
CA HIS A 29 -9.26 35.63 -2.76
C HIS A 29 -8.71 35.31 -4.15
N ARG A 30 -7.44 34.88 -4.25
CA ARG A 30 -6.80 34.45 -5.51
C ARG A 30 -7.45 33.18 -6.08
N ARG A 31 -7.78 32.19 -5.22
CA ARG A 31 -8.53 30.99 -5.63
C ARG A 31 -9.96 31.33 -6.10
N ARG A 32 -10.65 32.24 -5.41
CA ARG A 32 -11.99 32.72 -5.80
C ARG A 32 -11.96 33.53 -7.09
N SER A 33 -10.94 34.37 -7.32
CA SER A 33 -10.81 35.14 -8.56
C SER A 33 -10.45 34.25 -9.75
N LEU A 34 -9.55 33.27 -9.58
CA LEU A 34 -9.24 32.25 -10.59
C LEU A 34 -10.46 31.37 -10.90
N TRP A 35 -11.25 30.98 -9.90
CA TRP A 35 -12.51 30.26 -10.12
C TRP A 35 -13.53 31.09 -10.90
N ARG A 36 -13.68 32.38 -10.57
CA ARG A 36 -14.55 33.29 -11.34
C ARG A 36 -14.05 33.46 -12.76
N LEU A 37 -12.73 33.55 -12.96
CA LEU A 37 -12.10 33.62 -14.29
C LEU A 37 -12.39 32.34 -15.07
N ALA A 38 -12.07 31.16 -14.53
CA ALA A 38 -12.36 29.87 -15.13
C ALA A 38 -13.85 29.70 -15.46
N LYS A 39 -14.77 30.05 -14.55
CA LYS A 39 -16.22 30.04 -14.81
C LYS A 39 -16.65 30.98 -15.95
N ARG A 40 -16.05 32.18 -16.06
CA ARG A 40 -16.34 33.12 -17.15
C ARG A 40 -15.87 32.58 -18.49
N LEU A 41 -14.71 31.93 -18.50
CA LEU A 41 -14.09 31.34 -19.69
C LEU A 41 -14.85 30.08 -20.17
N ILE A 42 -15.58 29.40 -19.28
CA ILE A 42 -16.25 28.10 -19.55
C ILE A 42 -17.76 28.24 -19.88
N ARG A 43 -18.31 29.47 -20.00
CA ARG A 43 -19.75 29.66 -20.26
C ARG A 43 -20.22 28.90 -21.51
N PRO A 44 -21.39 28.23 -21.45
CA PRO A 44 -21.99 27.63 -22.64
C PRO A 44 -22.42 28.75 -23.60
N MET A 45 -22.13 28.57 -24.89
CA MET A 45 -22.87 29.26 -25.94
C MET A 45 -24.31 28.76 -25.83
N SER A 46 -25.22 29.65 -25.46
CA SER A 46 -26.65 29.38 -25.49
C SER A 46 -27.10 29.23 -26.95
N ASP A 47 -27.16 28.02 -27.47
CA ASP A 47 -27.91 27.74 -28.69
C ASP A 47 -29.37 27.44 -28.31
N HIS A 48 -30.11 28.53 -28.12
CA HIS A 48 -31.51 28.54 -28.56
C HIS A 48 -31.49 28.43 -30.09
N GLN A 49 -31.83 27.26 -30.62
CA GLN A 49 -32.49 27.12 -31.92
C GLN A 49 -32.95 25.67 -32.13
N THR A 50 -34.17 25.38 -31.67
CA THR A 50 -35.04 24.41 -32.36
C THR A 50 -35.43 25.01 -33.71
N PRO A 51 -35.15 24.37 -34.87
CA PRO A 51 -35.64 24.88 -36.14
C PRO A 51 -37.07 24.37 -36.34
N SER A 52 -38.06 25.22 -36.06
CA SER A 52 -39.39 25.05 -36.63
C SER A 52 -39.35 25.48 -38.10
N PHE A 53 -39.60 24.52 -38.98
CA PHE A 53 -39.86 24.70 -40.41
C PHE A 53 -41.01 25.70 -40.65
N ASN A 54 -40.76 26.84 -41.32
CA ASN A 54 -41.43 27.24 -42.57
C ASN A 54 -41.20 28.72 -43.00
N GLN A 55 -41.13 28.86 -44.33
CA GLN A 55 -41.45 30.02 -45.20
C GLN A 55 -40.40 31.12 -45.49
N LYS A 56 -39.83 30.99 -46.70
CA LYS A 56 -39.76 31.95 -47.84
C LYS A 56 -39.32 33.41 -47.59
N LEU A 57 -38.14 33.71 -48.18
CA LEU A 57 -37.81 34.87 -49.03
C LEU A 57 -38.14 36.30 -48.54
N SER A 58 -37.11 37.08 -48.22
CA SER A 58 -36.62 38.16 -49.09
C SER A 58 -35.46 38.94 -48.46
N LEU A 59 -34.54 39.38 -49.31
CA LEU A 59 -33.41 40.26 -49.00
C LEU A 59 -33.89 41.60 -48.42
N HIS A 60 -33.13 42.21 -47.51
CA HIS A 60 -32.15 43.28 -47.79
C HIS A 60 -31.88 44.16 -46.54
N TYR A 61 -30.67 44.74 -46.50
CA TYR A 61 -30.14 45.77 -45.59
C TYR A 61 -29.67 45.40 -44.17
N GLY A 62 -28.40 45.76 -43.90
CA GLY A 62 -27.96 46.14 -42.54
C GLY A 62 -26.73 45.44 -42.02
N ASN A 63 -25.58 45.74 -42.60
CA ASN A 63 -24.25 45.40 -42.11
C ASN A 63 -23.98 46.02 -40.71
N VAL A 64 -23.75 45.21 -39.67
CA VAL A 64 -22.88 45.56 -38.54
C VAL A 64 -22.13 44.30 -38.09
N ASP A 65 -20.81 44.40 -38.19
CA ASP A 65 -19.83 43.48 -37.61
C ASP A 65 -20.19 43.04 -36.18
N SER A 66 -20.46 41.75 -36.03
CA SER A 66 -19.99 41.02 -34.86
C SER A 66 -19.67 39.58 -35.25
N LYS A 67 -18.58 39.41 -36.02
CA LYS A 67 -17.73 38.23 -35.82
C LYS A 67 -17.29 38.29 -34.35
N ARG A 68 -18.09 37.73 -33.43
CA ARG A 68 -17.58 37.26 -32.14
C ARG A 68 -16.51 36.25 -32.50
N ARG A 69 -15.26 36.71 -32.60
CA ARG A 69 -14.09 35.87 -32.47
C ARG A 69 -14.31 35.15 -31.15
N SER A 70 -14.72 33.90 -31.24
CA SER A 70 -14.62 32.95 -30.15
C SER A 70 -13.16 33.01 -29.72
N GLU A 71 -12.87 33.66 -28.60
CA GLU A 71 -11.58 33.60 -27.96
C GLU A 71 -11.38 32.12 -27.59
N GLN A 72 -10.81 31.36 -28.54
CA GLN A 72 -10.42 29.98 -28.31
C GLN A 72 -9.40 30.01 -27.17
N LEU A 73 -9.80 29.46 -26.05
CA LEU A 73 -8.93 29.33 -24.89
C LEU A 73 -7.68 28.55 -25.28
N VAL A 74 -6.52 29.16 -25.09
CA VAL A 74 -5.22 28.55 -25.39
C VAL A 74 -5.01 27.39 -24.39
N PRO A 75 -4.95 26.12 -24.85
CA PRO A 75 -4.89 24.96 -23.96
C PRO A 75 -3.77 25.00 -22.91
N PRO A 76 -2.55 25.49 -23.23
CA PRO A 76 -1.48 25.71 -22.23
C PRO A 76 -1.87 26.65 -21.06
N ILE A 77 -2.66 27.69 -21.32
CA ILE A 77 -3.10 28.64 -20.28
C ILE A 77 -4.15 27.99 -19.39
N LEU A 78 -5.07 27.23 -19.99
CA LEU A 78 -6.03 26.43 -19.24
C LEU A 78 -5.31 25.44 -18.32
N LEU A 79 -4.34 24.68 -18.82
CA LEU A 79 -3.60 23.73 -17.99
C LEU A 79 -2.91 24.39 -16.79
N ASN A 80 -2.25 25.53 -17.00
CA ASN A 80 -1.66 26.32 -15.91
C ASN A 80 -2.69 26.79 -14.87
N VAL A 81 -3.87 27.22 -15.31
CA VAL A 81 -4.96 27.64 -14.40
C VAL A 81 -5.53 26.42 -13.66
N PHE A 82 -5.71 25.30 -14.36
CA PHE A 82 -6.22 24.07 -13.78
C PHE A 82 -5.27 23.49 -12.73
N GLU A 83 -3.95 23.54 -12.96
CA GLU A 83 -2.93 23.14 -11.98
C GLU A 83 -2.97 23.96 -10.69
N GLN A 84 -3.48 25.19 -10.73
CA GLN A 84 -3.62 26.06 -9.55
C GLN A 84 -4.97 25.91 -8.84
N ILE A 85 -5.92 25.20 -9.45
CA ILE A 85 -7.26 24.95 -8.92
C ILE A 85 -7.25 23.65 -8.10
N ASN A 86 -7.99 23.57 -6.98
CA ASN A 86 -8.05 22.33 -6.19
C ASN A 86 -8.73 21.18 -6.96
N ILE A 87 -8.48 19.94 -6.56
CA ILE A 87 -9.00 18.73 -7.24
C ILE A 87 -10.53 18.74 -7.42
N TYR A 88 -11.28 19.22 -6.42
CA TYR A 88 -12.75 19.32 -6.46
C TYR A 88 -13.25 20.25 -7.55
N HIS A 89 -12.66 21.44 -7.65
CA HIS A 89 -13.00 22.39 -8.69
C HIS A 89 -12.60 21.86 -10.07
N ARG A 90 -11.49 21.12 -10.19
CA ARG A 90 -11.14 20.44 -11.46
C ARG A 90 -12.20 19.41 -11.85
N ILE A 91 -12.63 18.57 -10.91
CA ILE A 91 -13.68 17.56 -11.10
C ILE A 91 -15.00 18.21 -11.53
N ARG A 92 -15.45 19.24 -10.79
CA ARG A 92 -16.69 19.97 -11.15
C ARG A 92 -16.58 20.62 -12.51
N LEU A 93 -15.42 21.18 -12.86
CA LEU A 93 -15.18 21.74 -14.19
C LEU A 93 -15.23 20.68 -15.31
N ARG A 94 -14.72 19.46 -15.07
CA ARG A 94 -14.89 18.35 -16.01
C ARG A 94 -16.36 17.97 -16.21
N GLN A 95 -17.24 18.20 -15.24
CA GLN A 95 -18.66 17.83 -15.36
C GLN A 95 -19.50 18.89 -16.11
N VAL A 96 -19.03 20.14 -16.17
CA VAL A 96 -19.83 21.27 -16.69
C VAL A 96 -19.21 21.98 -17.90
N SER A 97 -18.01 21.59 -18.32
CA SER A 97 -17.28 22.26 -19.40
C SER A 97 -17.56 21.61 -20.76
N HIS A 98 -17.71 22.42 -21.81
CA HIS A 98 -17.69 21.93 -23.19
C HIS A 98 -16.29 21.40 -23.60
N LEU A 99 -15.25 21.69 -22.82
CA LEU A 99 -13.89 21.15 -22.97
C LEU A 99 -13.68 19.85 -22.16
N THR A 100 -14.75 19.16 -21.76
CA THR A 100 -14.69 17.93 -20.96
C THR A 100 -13.71 16.92 -21.57
N ASP A 101 -13.72 16.74 -22.89
CA ASP A 101 -12.83 15.79 -23.56
C ASP A 101 -11.35 16.16 -23.41
N PHE A 102 -10.98 17.43 -23.62
CA PHE A 102 -9.61 17.91 -23.39
C PHE A 102 -9.19 17.75 -21.92
N LEU A 103 -10.08 18.06 -20.97
CA LEU A 103 -9.78 18.00 -19.55
C LEU A 103 -9.67 16.57 -19.02
N CYS A 104 -10.53 15.66 -19.50
CA CYS A 104 -10.47 14.23 -19.21
C CYS A 104 -9.20 13.60 -19.80
N THR A 105 -8.79 13.99 -21.01
CA THR A 105 -7.58 13.49 -21.65
C THR A 105 -6.29 14.11 -21.14
N THR A 106 -6.32 15.26 -20.46
CA THR A 106 -5.10 15.95 -20.02
C THR A 106 -4.89 15.90 -18.51
N ILE A 107 -5.94 16.04 -17.69
CA ILE A 107 -5.80 16.03 -16.23
C ILE A 107 -6.25 14.64 -15.74
N PRO A 108 -5.49 13.90 -14.93
CA PRO A 108 -5.96 12.68 -14.28
C PRO A 108 -6.65 12.97 -12.93
N VAL A 109 -7.73 12.25 -12.62
CA VAL A 109 -8.26 12.16 -11.24
C VAL A 109 -7.47 11.07 -10.53
N ARG A 110 -6.73 11.47 -9.50
CA ARG A 110 -5.97 10.57 -8.64
C ARG A 110 -6.68 10.44 -7.31
N LEU A 111 -6.94 9.21 -6.88
CA LEU A 111 -7.45 8.89 -5.55
C LEU A 111 -6.26 8.58 -4.65
N PRO A 112 -6.13 9.25 -3.49
CA PRO A 112 -5.12 8.90 -2.47
C PRO A 112 -5.41 7.51 -1.88
N PRO A 113 -4.57 7.00 -0.96
CA PRO A 113 -4.86 5.77 -0.26
C PRO A 113 -6.27 5.72 0.31
N MET A 114 -6.94 4.58 0.06
CA MET A 114 -8.30 4.33 0.52
C MET A 114 -8.36 2.93 1.13
N LYS A 115 -8.84 2.87 2.37
CA LYS A 115 -9.05 1.64 3.12
C LYS A 115 -10.53 1.46 3.43
N LEU A 116 -11.06 0.31 3.03
CA LEU A 116 -12.37 -0.20 3.46
C LEU A 116 -12.14 -1.29 4.49
N GLN A 117 -12.70 -1.14 5.69
CA GLN A 117 -12.46 -2.04 6.81
C GLN A 117 -13.76 -2.43 7.50
N SER A 118 -13.99 -3.73 7.71
CA SER A 118 -15.07 -4.21 8.58
C SER A 118 -14.58 -4.27 10.03
N ALA A 119 -15.34 -3.70 10.95
CA ALA A 119 -15.13 -3.90 12.38
C ALA A 119 -15.69 -5.25 12.85
N SER A 120 -15.41 -5.58 14.11
CA SER A 120 -15.80 -6.86 14.73
C SER A 120 -17.31 -7.05 14.88
N ASP A 121 -18.07 -5.95 14.96
CA ASP A 121 -19.54 -5.93 15.00
C ASP A 121 -20.18 -6.05 13.60
N GLY A 122 -19.37 -6.04 12.54
CA GLY A 122 -19.82 -6.10 11.16
C GLY A 122 -20.05 -4.74 10.51
N GLU A 123 -19.90 -3.64 11.24
CA GLU A 123 -19.94 -2.29 10.67
C GLU A 123 -18.78 -2.08 9.70
N LEU A 124 -19.01 -1.31 8.64
CA LEU A 124 -18.02 -1.07 7.60
C LEU A 124 -17.57 0.39 7.66
N TYR A 125 -16.25 0.60 7.63
CA TYR A 125 -15.64 1.92 7.73
C TYR A 125 -14.79 2.20 6.50
N LEU A 126 -14.81 3.47 6.09
CA LEU A 126 -13.91 4.03 5.10
C LEU A 126 -12.92 4.95 5.80
N LEU A 127 -11.64 4.67 5.56
CA LEU A 127 -10.53 5.52 5.96
C LEU A 127 -9.86 6.03 4.69
N SER A 128 -9.69 7.35 4.58
CA SER A 128 -9.00 7.99 3.47
C SER A 128 -8.39 9.30 3.93
N GLU A 129 -7.24 9.65 3.34
CA GLU A 129 -6.59 10.94 3.56
C GLU A 129 -7.36 12.11 2.91
N ALA A 130 -8.32 11.81 2.02
CA ALA A 130 -9.20 12.81 1.40
C ALA A 130 -10.65 12.33 1.42
N PRO A 131 -11.30 12.24 2.60
CA PRO A 131 -12.65 11.72 2.73
C PRO A 131 -13.67 12.51 1.91
N GLU A 132 -13.43 13.82 1.72
CA GLU A 132 -14.36 14.64 0.96
C GLU A 132 -14.32 14.33 -0.55
N LEU A 133 -13.23 13.75 -1.06
CA LEU A 133 -13.15 13.30 -2.45
C LEU A 133 -14.07 12.10 -2.65
N VAL A 134 -14.12 11.18 -1.69
CA VAL A 134 -15.07 10.07 -1.73
C VAL A 134 -16.50 10.59 -1.63
N ALA A 135 -16.77 11.44 -0.64
CA ALA A 135 -18.09 12.03 -0.40
C ALA A 135 -18.62 12.79 -1.62
N TYR A 136 -17.84 13.72 -2.18
CA TYR A 136 -18.34 14.65 -3.20
C TYR A 136 -18.09 14.21 -4.64
N HIS A 137 -17.21 13.23 -4.88
CA HIS A 137 -16.93 12.75 -6.25
C HIS A 137 -17.42 11.34 -6.50
N LEU A 138 -17.29 10.43 -5.55
CA LEU A 138 -17.71 9.04 -5.74
C LEU A 138 -19.19 8.88 -5.41
N ILE A 139 -19.64 9.42 -4.28
CA ILE A 139 -21.03 9.29 -3.80
C ILE A 139 -21.68 10.63 -3.40
N PRO A 140 -21.69 11.67 -4.27
CA PRO A 140 -22.26 12.99 -3.96
C PRO A 140 -23.75 12.97 -3.62
N GLU A 141 -24.46 11.92 -4.01
CA GLU A 141 -25.86 11.69 -3.71
C GLU A 141 -26.12 11.27 -2.25
N ILE A 142 -25.08 10.91 -1.49
CA ILE A 142 -25.19 10.45 -0.11
C ILE A 142 -24.72 11.55 0.82
N ASP A 143 -25.58 11.97 1.75
CA ASP A 143 -25.16 12.82 2.84
C ASP A 143 -24.38 12.00 3.86
N LEU A 144 -23.07 12.23 3.92
CA LEU A 144 -22.17 11.58 4.86
C LEU A 144 -21.95 12.41 6.13
N SER A 145 -22.60 13.58 6.28
CA SER A 145 -22.35 14.50 7.39
C SER A 145 -22.64 13.89 8.77
N GLU A 146 -23.60 12.97 8.87
CA GLU A 146 -23.91 12.22 10.10
C GLU A 146 -23.08 10.93 10.26
N ALA A 147 -22.34 10.52 9.22
CA ALA A 147 -21.60 9.27 9.17
C ALA A 147 -20.08 9.45 9.37
N VAL A 148 -19.59 10.70 9.46
CA VAL A 148 -18.18 11.00 9.74
C VAL A 148 -17.94 11.02 11.25
N GLY A 149 -17.11 10.11 11.74
CA GLY A 149 -16.63 10.11 13.12
C GLY A 149 -15.64 11.24 13.40
N ASP A 150 -15.38 11.51 14.68
CA ASP A 150 -14.45 12.56 15.12
C ASP A 150 -13.00 12.35 14.62
N ASP A 151 -12.65 11.11 14.27
CA ASP A 151 -11.37 10.69 13.71
C ASP A 151 -11.32 10.74 12.17
N GLY A 152 -12.38 11.23 11.52
CA GLY A 152 -12.49 11.30 10.07
C GLY A 152 -12.85 9.97 9.39
N THR A 153 -13.13 8.91 10.16
CA THR A 153 -13.65 7.65 9.61
C THR A 153 -15.09 7.82 9.16
N ILE A 154 -15.47 7.16 8.07
CA ILE A 154 -16.84 7.22 7.53
C ILE A 154 -17.50 5.86 7.70
N ALA A 155 -18.57 5.78 8.48
CA ALA A 155 -19.39 4.59 8.58
C ALA A 155 -20.20 4.38 7.29
N LEU A 156 -20.20 3.15 6.78
CA LEU A 156 -20.79 2.76 5.50
C LEU A 156 -21.66 1.52 5.65
N LYS A 157 -22.68 1.44 4.80
CA LYS A 157 -23.40 0.20 4.48
C LYS A 157 -22.71 -0.51 3.32
N ASP A 158 -22.87 -1.83 3.23
CA ASP A 158 -22.29 -2.66 2.15
C ASP A 158 -22.52 -2.09 0.74
N TRP A 159 -23.76 -1.69 0.44
CA TRP A 159 -24.11 -1.13 -0.88
C TRP A 159 -23.41 0.21 -1.17
N GLN A 160 -23.06 0.98 -0.13
CA GLN A 160 -22.33 2.25 -0.29
C GLN A 160 -20.88 1.98 -0.64
N ALA A 161 -20.23 1.00 0.01
CA ALA A 161 -18.88 0.57 -0.37
C ALA A 161 -18.83 -0.05 -1.77
N GLU A 162 -19.84 -0.86 -2.13
CA GLU A 162 -19.98 -1.35 -3.50
C GLU A 162 -20.06 -0.19 -4.51
N LEU A 163 -20.91 0.81 -4.22
CA LEU A 163 -21.07 1.99 -5.06
C LEU A 163 -19.75 2.77 -5.15
N ILE A 164 -19.02 2.97 -4.05
CA ILE A 164 -17.71 3.63 -4.04
C ILE A 164 -16.73 2.92 -4.99
N LEU A 165 -16.66 1.58 -4.96
CA LEU A 165 -15.76 0.82 -5.82
C LEU A 165 -16.18 0.89 -7.30
N ARG A 166 -17.47 0.78 -7.60
CA ARG A 166 -17.98 1.00 -8.96
C ARG A 166 -17.66 2.42 -9.46
N ARG A 167 -17.84 3.42 -8.61
CA ARG A 167 -17.58 4.83 -8.96
C ARG A 167 -16.09 5.09 -9.12
N THR A 168 -15.24 4.44 -8.33
CA THR A 168 -13.79 4.45 -8.52
C THR A 168 -13.44 3.89 -9.89
N ALA A 169 -13.91 2.68 -10.20
CA ALA A 169 -13.72 2.03 -11.49
C ALA A 169 -14.25 2.85 -12.68
N SER A 170 -15.24 3.74 -12.47
CA SER A 170 -15.88 4.53 -13.53
C SER A 170 -15.39 5.99 -13.66
N ARG A 171 -14.88 6.61 -12.58
CA ARG A 171 -14.63 8.05 -12.50
C ARG A 171 -13.17 8.43 -12.23
N VAL A 172 -12.34 7.47 -11.80
CA VAL A 172 -10.96 7.70 -11.37
C VAL A 172 -9.98 7.18 -12.43
N ASP A 173 -8.88 7.91 -12.63
CA ASP A 173 -7.81 7.54 -13.58
C ASP A 173 -6.66 6.78 -12.89
N HIS A 174 -6.39 7.09 -11.62
CA HIS A 174 -5.32 6.49 -10.84
C HIS A 174 -5.73 6.30 -9.38
N VAL A 175 -5.47 5.12 -8.84
CA VAL A 175 -5.61 4.80 -7.42
C VAL A 175 -4.22 4.49 -6.88
N GLU A 176 -3.78 5.27 -5.89
CA GLU A 176 -2.47 5.06 -5.28
C GLU A 176 -2.43 3.75 -4.48
N HIS A 177 -3.41 3.56 -3.61
CA HIS A 177 -3.53 2.34 -2.81
C HIS A 177 -4.99 2.02 -2.55
N LEU A 178 -5.41 0.81 -2.93
CA LEU A 178 -6.68 0.23 -2.53
C LEU A 178 -6.46 -0.84 -1.46
N TRP A 179 -6.98 -0.63 -0.27
CA TRP A 179 -6.93 -1.58 0.84
C TRP A 179 -8.34 -2.11 1.15
N LEU A 180 -8.52 -3.42 1.02
CA LEU A 180 -9.78 -4.12 1.28
C LEU A 180 -9.61 -5.08 2.45
N GLU A 181 -10.16 -4.73 3.60
CA GLU A 181 -10.15 -5.52 4.84
C GLU A 181 -11.59 -5.72 5.29
N THR A 182 -12.39 -6.36 4.43
CA THR A 182 -13.84 -6.47 4.64
C THR A 182 -14.31 -7.91 4.61
N SER A 183 -15.45 -8.16 5.24
CA SER A 183 -16.16 -9.45 5.19
C SER A 183 -16.79 -9.74 3.81
N ILE A 184 -16.77 -8.76 2.89
CA ILE A 184 -17.44 -8.77 1.57
C ILE A 184 -16.46 -8.50 0.42
N ASN A 185 -15.16 -8.77 0.59
CA ASN A 185 -14.13 -8.49 -0.43
C ASN A 185 -14.48 -9.07 -1.80
N GLY A 186 -14.99 -10.30 -1.88
CA GLY A 186 -15.42 -10.91 -3.14
C GLY A 186 -16.50 -10.10 -3.87
N LEU A 187 -17.46 -9.54 -3.14
CA LEU A 187 -18.52 -8.67 -3.69
C LEU A 187 -17.92 -7.35 -4.20
N LEU A 188 -17.04 -6.71 -3.42
CA LEU A 188 -16.41 -5.45 -3.79
C LEU A 188 -15.54 -5.60 -5.04
N CYS A 189 -14.71 -6.65 -5.09
CA CYS A 189 -13.90 -6.99 -6.27
C CYS A 189 -14.78 -7.23 -7.50
N ALA A 190 -15.84 -8.04 -7.37
CA ALA A 190 -16.76 -8.33 -8.46
C ALA A 190 -17.46 -7.05 -8.99
N ALA A 191 -17.92 -6.18 -8.10
CA ALA A 191 -18.58 -4.93 -8.47
C ALA A 191 -17.61 -3.97 -9.19
N PHE A 192 -16.39 -3.86 -8.69
CA PHE A 192 -15.33 -3.08 -9.33
C PHE A 192 -15.04 -3.60 -10.75
N LEU A 193 -14.80 -4.91 -10.89
CA LEU A 193 -14.49 -5.58 -12.15
C LEU A 193 -15.63 -5.45 -13.17
N LYS A 194 -16.88 -5.67 -12.73
CA LYS A 194 -18.06 -5.49 -13.58
C LYS A 194 -18.11 -4.06 -14.13
N GLN A 195 -17.89 -3.07 -13.27
CA GLN A 195 -17.92 -1.68 -13.69
C GLN A 195 -16.76 -1.31 -14.61
N LEU A 196 -15.58 -1.92 -14.44
CA LEU A 196 -14.46 -1.79 -15.39
C LEU A 196 -14.80 -2.36 -16.77
N GLN A 197 -15.47 -3.50 -16.82
CA GLN A 197 -15.88 -4.11 -18.09
C GLN A 197 -16.88 -3.20 -18.81
N GLU A 198 -17.96 -2.78 -18.12
CA GLU A 198 -18.97 -1.85 -18.65
C GLU A 198 -18.33 -0.56 -19.15
N ALA A 199 -17.42 0.01 -18.34
CA ALA A 199 -16.67 1.22 -18.65
C ALA A 199 -15.81 1.14 -19.91
N ASN A 200 -15.27 -0.05 -20.21
CA ASN A 200 -14.41 -0.28 -21.37
C ASN A 200 -15.23 -0.57 -22.63
N THR A 201 -16.45 -1.12 -22.48
CA THR A 201 -17.38 -1.36 -23.59
C THR A 201 -18.15 -0.10 -24.01
N ASP A 202 -18.45 0.79 -23.07
CA ASP A 202 -19.01 2.10 -23.39
C ASP A 202 -17.99 2.85 -24.25
N ALA A 203 -18.29 3.04 -25.53
CA ALA A 203 -17.44 3.66 -26.55
C ALA A 203 -17.22 5.17 -26.32
N ARG A 204 -16.84 5.58 -25.11
CA ARG A 204 -16.35 6.92 -24.81
C ARG A 204 -14.87 6.96 -25.21
N PRO A 205 -14.52 7.62 -26.33
CA PRO A 205 -13.18 7.52 -26.93
C PRO A 205 -12.04 8.12 -26.09
N TYR A 206 -12.35 8.73 -24.93
CA TYR A 206 -11.41 9.54 -24.14
C TYR A 206 -11.15 9.01 -22.74
N ARG A 207 -11.60 7.79 -22.43
CA ARG A 207 -11.47 7.24 -21.09
C ARG A 207 -10.14 6.53 -20.91
N ARG A 208 -9.28 7.05 -20.03
CA ARG A 208 -8.02 6.40 -19.69
C ARG A 208 -8.30 5.11 -18.93
N LYS A 209 -7.49 4.08 -19.18
CA LYS A 209 -7.49 2.87 -18.36
C LYS A 209 -7.10 3.27 -16.94
N ILE A 210 -7.92 2.91 -15.97
CA ILE A 210 -7.59 3.11 -14.56
C ILE A 210 -6.30 2.37 -14.22
N THR A 211 -5.48 2.97 -13.38
CA THR A 211 -4.23 2.40 -12.91
C THR A 211 -4.27 2.25 -11.39
N LEU A 212 -3.65 1.19 -10.87
CA LEU A 212 -3.58 0.89 -9.44
C LEU A 212 -2.13 0.56 -9.09
N LYS A 213 -1.52 1.33 -8.18
CA LYS A 213 -0.11 1.15 -7.81
C LYS A 213 0.07 0.13 -6.69
N LYS A 214 -0.74 0.23 -5.63
CA LYS A 214 -0.71 -0.69 -4.48
C LYS A 214 -2.07 -1.36 -4.27
N LEU A 215 -2.08 -2.67 -4.08
CA LEU A 215 -3.29 -3.43 -3.74
C LEU A 215 -3.04 -4.20 -2.45
N THR A 216 -3.90 -3.98 -1.46
CA THR A 216 -3.94 -4.78 -0.23
C THR A 216 -5.30 -5.43 -0.08
N ILE A 217 -5.31 -6.74 0.10
CA ILE A 217 -6.53 -7.50 0.39
C ILE A 217 -6.26 -8.36 1.61
N VAL A 218 -7.07 -8.18 2.64
CA VAL A 218 -7.06 -9.00 3.85
C VAL A 218 -8.23 -9.97 3.77
N GLY A 219 -7.94 -11.25 3.66
CA GLY A 219 -8.92 -12.33 3.55
C GLY A 219 -9.87 -12.38 4.74
N ASN A 220 -11.03 -12.98 4.49
CA ASN A 220 -12.06 -13.20 5.48
C ASN A 220 -12.35 -14.71 5.60
N LYS A 221 -13.41 -15.08 6.31
CA LYS A 221 -13.78 -16.50 6.50
C LYS A 221 -14.12 -17.23 5.19
N LYS A 222 -14.52 -16.50 4.14
CA LYS A 222 -14.87 -17.01 2.81
C LYS A 222 -13.64 -16.96 1.89
N SER A 223 -13.57 -17.88 0.95
CA SER A 223 -12.54 -17.86 -0.08
C SER A 223 -12.97 -16.97 -1.25
N ASP A 224 -12.41 -15.77 -1.32
CA ASP A 224 -12.67 -14.79 -2.38
C ASP A 224 -11.64 -14.85 -3.52
N ILE A 225 -10.85 -15.94 -3.58
CA ILE A 225 -9.67 -16.06 -4.44
C ILE A 225 -9.97 -15.82 -5.91
N GLU A 226 -11.08 -16.34 -6.44
CA GLU A 226 -11.43 -16.14 -7.85
C GLU A 226 -11.55 -14.64 -8.22
N GLN A 227 -12.26 -13.86 -7.40
CA GLN A 227 -12.47 -12.43 -7.66
C GLN A 227 -11.19 -11.64 -7.40
N VAL A 228 -10.41 -12.02 -6.39
CA VAL A 228 -9.10 -11.45 -6.10
C VAL A 228 -8.14 -11.66 -7.27
N SER A 229 -8.05 -12.87 -7.82
CA SER A 229 -7.21 -13.19 -8.99
C SER A 229 -7.61 -12.34 -10.20
N LYS A 230 -8.90 -12.20 -10.49
CA LYS A 230 -9.38 -11.34 -11.59
C LYS A 230 -9.06 -9.86 -11.37
N MET A 231 -9.13 -9.39 -10.13
CA MET A 231 -8.75 -8.03 -9.74
C MET A 231 -7.26 -7.79 -10.00
N ILE A 232 -6.39 -8.71 -9.55
CA ILE A 232 -4.94 -8.66 -9.80
C ILE A 232 -4.66 -8.64 -11.31
N CYS A 233 -5.26 -9.54 -12.09
CA CYS A 233 -5.11 -9.57 -13.55
C CYS A 233 -5.45 -8.24 -14.23
N SER A 234 -6.46 -7.52 -13.74
CA SER A 234 -6.89 -6.25 -14.32
C SER A 234 -5.85 -5.13 -14.19
N PHE A 235 -4.98 -5.25 -13.18
CA PHE A 235 -3.96 -4.26 -12.83
C PHE A 235 -2.52 -4.78 -12.93
N SER A 236 -2.32 -5.95 -13.53
CA SER A 236 -1.02 -6.62 -13.64
C SER A 236 0.10 -5.74 -14.23
N SER A 237 -0.23 -4.86 -15.16
CA SER A 237 0.74 -3.93 -15.76
C SER A 237 1.10 -2.72 -14.88
N PHE A 238 0.46 -2.51 -13.72
CA PHE A 238 0.61 -1.30 -12.91
C PHE A 238 0.96 -1.56 -11.45
N VAL A 239 0.55 -2.70 -10.88
CA VAL A 239 0.77 -3.00 -9.47
C VAL A 239 2.26 -3.15 -9.19
N GLU A 240 2.78 -2.29 -8.32
CA GLU A 240 4.14 -2.34 -7.80
C GLU A 240 4.20 -3.02 -6.42
N GLN A 241 3.13 -2.94 -5.65
CA GLN A 241 3.02 -3.55 -4.33
C GLN A 241 1.72 -4.34 -4.20
N LEU A 242 1.85 -5.63 -3.89
CA LEU A 242 0.72 -6.52 -3.67
C LEU A 242 0.84 -7.15 -2.29
N ARG A 243 -0.17 -6.91 -1.44
CA ARG A 243 -0.26 -7.47 -0.10
C ARG A 243 -1.53 -8.28 0.03
N LEU A 244 -1.38 -9.57 0.25
CA LEU A 244 -2.45 -10.53 0.41
C LEU A 244 -2.32 -11.13 1.80
N ARG A 245 -3.17 -10.72 2.74
CA ARG A 245 -3.05 -11.13 4.14
C ARG A 245 -4.21 -12.00 4.56
N HIS A 246 -4.00 -12.90 5.51
CA HIS A 246 -5.02 -13.84 6.01
C HIS A 246 -5.85 -14.50 4.89
N MET A 247 -5.20 -14.83 3.78
CA MET A 247 -5.89 -15.43 2.62
C MET A 247 -6.29 -16.86 2.92
N ARG A 248 -7.43 -17.26 2.36
CA ARG A 248 -7.95 -18.63 2.45
C ARG A 248 -7.97 -19.29 1.07
N VAL A 249 -7.02 -20.18 0.84
CA VAL A 249 -6.92 -21.00 -0.37
C VAL A 249 -7.36 -22.42 -0.01
N ASP A 250 -8.51 -22.86 -0.50
CA ASP A 250 -9.11 -24.13 -0.14
C ASP A 250 -8.75 -25.27 -1.12
N SER A 251 -8.14 -24.95 -2.28
CA SER A 251 -7.81 -25.96 -3.30
C SER A 251 -6.60 -25.60 -4.16
N SER A 252 -5.98 -26.63 -4.76
CA SER A 252 -4.90 -26.46 -5.74
C SER A 252 -5.32 -25.66 -6.98
N ALA A 253 -6.59 -25.74 -7.40
CA ALA A 253 -7.10 -24.97 -8.53
C ALA A 253 -7.11 -23.46 -8.21
N GLN A 254 -7.66 -23.07 -7.05
CA GLN A 254 -7.64 -21.68 -6.58
C GLN A 254 -6.21 -21.15 -6.45
N SER A 255 -5.31 -21.97 -5.88
CA SER A 255 -3.88 -21.65 -5.79
C SER A 255 -3.29 -21.35 -7.17
N ARG A 256 -3.51 -22.24 -8.15
CA ARG A 256 -3.01 -22.06 -9.52
C ARG A 256 -3.52 -20.76 -10.14
N ASP A 257 -4.82 -20.48 -10.01
CA ASP A 257 -5.42 -19.28 -10.58
C ASP A 257 -4.87 -17.99 -9.94
N LEU A 258 -4.65 -18.01 -8.63
CA LEU A 258 -4.03 -16.90 -7.90
C LEU A 258 -2.60 -16.64 -8.38
N TRP A 259 -1.75 -17.66 -8.39
CA TRP A 259 -0.36 -17.50 -8.79
C TRP A 259 -0.19 -17.20 -10.28
N ALA A 260 -1.10 -17.69 -11.13
CA ALA A 260 -1.18 -17.27 -12.52
C ALA A 260 -1.55 -15.79 -12.68
N ALA A 261 -2.40 -15.23 -11.81
CA ALA A 261 -2.69 -13.80 -11.83
C ALA A 261 -1.47 -12.96 -11.38
N ILE A 262 -0.77 -13.43 -10.33
CA ILE A 262 0.43 -12.76 -9.81
C ILE A 262 1.57 -12.81 -10.82
N SER A 263 1.72 -13.90 -11.58
CA SER A 263 2.79 -14.04 -12.57
C SER A 263 2.74 -12.96 -13.66
N LEU A 264 1.54 -12.48 -13.99
CA LEU A 264 1.32 -11.38 -14.93
C LEU A 264 1.79 -10.01 -14.42
N CYS A 265 2.04 -9.87 -13.12
CA CYS A 265 2.39 -8.58 -12.50
C CYS A 265 3.85 -8.19 -12.77
N SER A 266 4.12 -7.58 -13.93
CA SER A 266 5.50 -7.32 -14.40
C SER A 266 6.25 -6.25 -13.62
N ASN A 267 5.54 -5.33 -12.95
CA ASN A 267 6.12 -4.20 -12.21
C ASN A 267 6.21 -4.45 -10.70
N LEU A 268 5.88 -5.66 -10.24
CA LEU A 268 5.87 -6.00 -8.82
C LEU A 268 7.27 -5.89 -8.22
N LYS A 269 7.39 -5.09 -7.15
CA LYS A 269 8.63 -4.84 -6.38
C LYS A 269 8.50 -5.27 -4.93
N GLN A 270 7.29 -5.18 -4.36
CA GLN A 270 7.02 -5.63 -2.99
C GLN A 270 5.87 -6.62 -3.00
N PHE A 271 6.07 -7.76 -2.34
CA PHE A 271 5.08 -8.81 -2.30
C PHE A 271 4.95 -9.38 -0.89
N GLN A 272 3.72 -9.41 -0.38
CA GLN A 272 3.35 -10.03 0.87
C GLN A 272 2.24 -11.05 0.64
N TYR A 273 2.42 -12.28 1.11
CA TYR A 273 1.41 -13.33 1.09
C TYR A 273 1.36 -14.07 2.42
N GLU A 274 0.28 -13.85 3.17
CA GLU A 274 0.03 -14.47 4.47
C GLU A 274 -1.33 -15.17 4.44
N THR A 275 -1.40 -16.37 5.00
CA THR A 275 -2.60 -17.19 5.00
C THR A 275 -3.27 -17.21 6.37
N CYS A 276 -4.60 -17.37 6.42
CA CYS A 276 -5.31 -17.51 7.70
C CYS A 276 -5.25 -18.96 8.23
N ARG A 277 -4.94 -19.91 7.35
CA ARG A 277 -4.78 -21.34 7.61
C ARG A 277 -3.63 -21.82 6.76
N TYR A 278 -2.93 -22.84 7.24
CA TYR A 278 -1.84 -23.43 6.49
C TYR A 278 -2.25 -23.82 5.06
N ASP A 279 -1.56 -23.24 4.09
CA ASP A 279 -1.76 -23.45 2.66
C ASP A 279 -0.78 -24.50 2.15
N ARG A 280 -1.30 -25.64 1.71
CA ARG A 280 -0.53 -26.79 1.21
C ARG A 280 -0.17 -26.67 -0.27
N HIS A 281 -0.80 -25.75 -1.00
CA HIS A 281 -0.80 -25.76 -2.46
C HIS A 281 0.10 -24.70 -3.06
N SER A 282 0.18 -23.51 -2.45
CA SER A 282 0.85 -22.35 -3.04
C SER A 282 2.31 -22.61 -3.40
N HIS A 283 3.07 -23.32 -2.56
CA HIS A 283 4.51 -23.54 -2.76
C HIS A 283 4.89 -24.04 -4.16
N HIS A 284 4.05 -24.86 -4.80
CA HIS A 284 4.30 -25.38 -6.16
C HIS A 284 4.41 -24.30 -7.24
N PHE A 285 3.82 -23.12 -7.03
CA PHE A 285 3.65 -22.09 -8.06
C PHE A 285 4.43 -20.81 -7.79
N MET A 286 4.88 -20.58 -6.55
CA MET A 286 5.40 -19.28 -6.11
C MET A 286 6.67 -18.88 -6.85
N ALA A 287 7.62 -19.81 -6.96
CA ALA A 287 8.91 -19.55 -7.61
C ALA A 287 8.73 -19.14 -9.07
N ASP A 288 7.89 -19.87 -9.80
CA ASP A 288 7.65 -19.59 -11.22
C ASP A 288 6.83 -18.31 -11.41
N ALA A 289 5.86 -18.05 -10.51
CA ALA A 289 5.08 -16.82 -10.56
C ALA A 289 5.92 -15.58 -10.22
N LEU A 290 6.92 -15.70 -9.36
CA LEU A 290 7.78 -14.58 -8.96
C LEU A 290 9.08 -14.49 -9.75
N ALA A 291 9.35 -15.45 -10.63
CA ALA A 291 10.47 -15.42 -11.56
C ALA A 291 10.49 -14.12 -12.39
N ASP A 292 11.71 -13.66 -12.68
CA ASP A 292 12.03 -12.47 -13.49
C ASP A 292 11.49 -11.12 -12.98
N LYS A 293 10.81 -11.11 -11.83
CA LYS A 293 10.42 -9.87 -11.15
C LYS A 293 11.61 -9.31 -10.38
N LYS A 294 11.61 -8.00 -10.13
CA LYS A 294 12.66 -7.31 -9.35
C LYS A 294 12.15 -7.06 -7.94
N ILE A 295 11.89 -8.14 -7.19
CA ILE A 295 11.33 -8.06 -5.84
C ILE A 295 12.43 -7.59 -4.88
N SER A 296 12.19 -6.46 -4.21
CA SER A 296 13.06 -5.93 -3.15
C SER A 296 12.57 -6.32 -1.76
N THR A 297 11.26 -6.52 -1.59
CA THR A 297 10.63 -6.87 -0.31
C THR A 297 9.75 -8.09 -0.51
N LEU A 298 10.07 -9.17 0.20
CA LEU A 298 9.32 -10.42 0.16
C LEU A 298 8.92 -10.87 1.56
N GLU A 299 7.62 -10.98 1.78
CA GLU A 299 7.03 -11.43 3.03
C GLU A 299 6.09 -12.61 2.78
N LEU A 300 6.36 -13.76 3.40
CA LEU A 300 5.56 -14.98 3.23
C LEU A 300 5.22 -15.59 4.57
N GLY A 301 3.95 -15.94 4.76
CA GLY A 301 3.43 -16.51 6.00
C GLY A 301 2.44 -17.63 5.76
N GLY A 302 2.61 -18.75 6.49
CA GLY A 302 1.59 -19.80 6.58
C GLY A 302 1.45 -20.71 5.36
N VAL A 303 2.49 -20.87 4.55
CA VAL A 303 2.54 -21.90 3.49
C VAL A 303 3.16 -23.18 4.09
N GLU A 304 2.35 -24.23 4.27
CA GLU A 304 2.68 -25.42 5.08
C GLU A 304 3.88 -26.19 4.56
N GLU A 305 3.90 -26.38 3.25
CA GLU A 305 4.86 -27.24 2.54
C GLU A 305 6.06 -26.46 1.99
N PHE A 306 6.13 -25.15 2.24
CA PHE A 306 7.22 -24.30 1.74
C PHE A 306 8.54 -24.66 2.41
N SER A 307 9.46 -25.22 1.63
CA SER A 307 10.73 -25.79 2.07
C SER A 307 11.93 -24.89 1.77
N SER A 308 13.12 -25.28 2.24
CA SER A 308 14.36 -24.57 1.90
C SER A 308 14.69 -24.59 0.41
N ILE A 309 14.33 -25.68 -0.30
CA ILE A 309 14.46 -25.77 -1.75
C ILE A 309 13.58 -24.70 -2.44
N ASP A 310 12.35 -24.52 -1.95
CA ASP A 310 11.45 -23.50 -2.47
C ASP A 310 12.00 -22.10 -2.20
N LEU A 311 12.53 -21.86 -0.99
CA LEU A 311 13.20 -20.61 -0.64
C LEU A 311 14.39 -20.29 -1.57
N ALA A 312 15.24 -21.27 -1.84
CA ALA A 312 16.36 -21.13 -2.77
C ALA A 312 15.88 -20.78 -4.19
N ARG A 313 14.85 -21.47 -4.70
CA ARG A 313 14.26 -21.16 -6.01
C ARG A 313 13.61 -19.79 -6.06
N LEU A 314 12.97 -19.37 -4.97
CA LEU A 314 12.23 -18.11 -4.90
C LEU A 314 13.15 -16.89 -4.84
N THR A 315 14.30 -17.04 -4.20
CA THR A 315 15.24 -15.95 -3.92
C THR A 315 16.34 -15.82 -4.99
N ILE A 316 16.50 -16.82 -5.85
CA ILE A 316 17.55 -16.81 -6.88
C ILE A 316 17.43 -15.59 -7.80
N ASN A 317 18.54 -14.89 -8.01
CA ASN A 317 18.64 -13.69 -8.86
C ASN A 317 17.70 -12.53 -8.50
N GLN A 318 17.08 -12.54 -7.32
CA GLN A 318 16.23 -11.45 -6.86
C GLN A 318 17.05 -10.37 -6.16
N PRO A 319 16.78 -9.07 -6.39
CA PRO A 319 17.45 -7.96 -5.72
C PRO A 319 16.85 -7.70 -4.32
N LEU A 320 16.70 -8.74 -3.51
CA LEU A 320 16.05 -8.67 -2.21
C LEU A 320 16.84 -7.82 -1.22
N LYS A 321 16.10 -6.95 -0.53
CA LYS A 321 16.57 -6.11 0.59
C LYS A 321 15.92 -6.51 1.90
N HIS A 322 14.66 -6.93 1.84
CA HIS A 322 13.88 -7.32 3.00
C HIS A 322 13.28 -8.69 2.76
N LEU A 323 13.53 -9.62 3.68
CA LEU A 323 13.03 -10.98 3.62
C LEU A 323 12.38 -11.37 4.95
N SER A 324 11.12 -11.76 4.90
CA SER A 324 10.38 -12.25 6.06
C SER A 324 9.66 -13.54 5.68
N ILE A 325 10.10 -14.68 6.19
CA ILE A 325 9.49 -15.98 5.87
C ILE A 325 9.10 -16.68 7.16
N VAL A 326 7.80 -16.82 7.35
CA VAL A 326 7.16 -17.44 8.50
C VAL A 326 6.38 -18.66 8.00
N CYS A 327 7.11 -19.75 7.73
CA CYS A 327 6.54 -21.01 7.26
C CYS A 327 7.03 -22.17 8.15
N PRO A 328 6.20 -23.19 8.44
CA PRO A 328 6.52 -24.24 9.43
C PRO A 328 7.81 -25.01 9.15
N LYS A 329 8.18 -25.19 7.87
CA LYS A 329 9.37 -25.96 7.46
C LYS A 329 10.61 -25.09 7.25
N ILE A 330 10.51 -23.79 7.46
CA ILE A 330 11.64 -22.86 7.35
C ILE A 330 12.25 -22.67 8.73
N SER A 331 13.55 -22.94 8.82
CA SER A 331 14.34 -22.74 10.03
C SER A 331 15.58 -21.90 9.71
N SER A 332 16.38 -21.55 10.74
CA SER A 332 17.65 -20.86 10.53
C SER A 332 18.60 -21.59 9.58
N GLU A 333 18.52 -22.92 9.51
CA GLU A 333 19.33 -23.73 8.60
C GLU A 333 18.96 -23.52 7.12
N SER A 334 17.68 -23.30 6.84
CA SER A 334 17.18 -23.07 5.48
C SER A 334 17.84 -21.86 4.81
N TYR A 335 18.29 -20.88 5.60
CA TYR A 335 18.96 -19.67 5.11
C TYR A 335 20.48 -19.83 4.88
N LEU A 336 21.06 -20.94 5.36
CA LEU A 336 22.49 -21.22 5.25
C LEU A 336 22.84 -22.07 4.02
N GLU A 337 21.85 -22.52 3.25
CA GLU A 337 22.08 -23.24 2.00
C GLU A 337 22.75 -22.34 0.94
N ASP A 338 23.65 -22.91 0.12
CA ASP A 338 24.57 -22.17 -0.77
C ASP A 338 23.88 -21.15 -1.71
N ASN A 339 22.64 -21.41 -2.12
CA ASN A 339 21.89 -20.50 -2.98
C ASN A 339 21.25 -19.34 -2.20
N VAL A 340 20.79 -19.59 -0.98
CA VAL A 340 20.10 -18.59 -0.14
C VAL A 340 21.11 -17.69 0.57
N ILE A 341 22.24 -18.25 1.02
CA ILE A 341 23.27 -17.50 1.77
C ILE A 341 23.84 -16.31 0.98
N ASN A 342 23.89 -16.42 -0.35
CA ASN A 342 24.32 -15.32 -1.23
C ASN A 342 23.33 -14.15 -1.23
N VAL A 343 22.03 -14.44 -1.05
CA VAL A 343 20.97 -13.44 -0.90
C VAL A 343 21.04 -12.82 0.49
N ILE A 344 21.27 -13.61 1.54
CA ILE A 344 21.42 -13.12 2.92
C ILE A 344 22.49 -12.03 3.03
N ARG A 345 23.61 -12.18 2.32
CA ARG A 345 24.70 -11.18 2.25
C ARG A 345 24.27 -9.83 1.66
N GLN A 346 23.12 -9.76 0.99
CA GLN A 346 22.61 -8.58 0.32
C GLN A 346 21.41 -7.95 1.03
N LEU A 347 20.82 -8.65 2.00
CA LEU A 347 19.69 -8.16 2.78
C LEU A 347 20.11 -7.02 3.69
N ASP A 348 19.15 -6.11 3.87
CA ASP A 348 19.19 -5.04 4.86
C ASP A 348 18.38 -5.48 6.10
N THR A 349 17.27 -6.22 5.91
CA THR A 349 16.54 -6.87 7.00
C THR A 349 16.19 -8.33 6.70
N LEU A 350 16.26 -9.17 7.74
CA LEU A 350 15.81 -10.56 7.71
C LEU A 350 14.93 -10.83 8.94
N LEU A 351 13.69 -11.26 8.74
CA LEU A 351 12.80 -11.69 9.82
C LEU A 351 12.81 -13.21 9.94
N ILE A 352 13.02 -13.68 11.18
CA ILE A 352 12.82 -15.07 11.58
C ILE A 352 11.79 -15.16 12.71
N GLN A 353 11.02 -16.25 12.72
CA GLN A 353 10.12 -16.56 13.83
C GLN A 353 10.63 -17.77 14.61
N CYS A 354 10.63 -17.64 15.94
CA CYS A 354 10.92 -18.72 16.87
C CYS A 354 9.65 -19.08 17.64
N GLU A 355 9.22 -20.34 17.53
CA GLU A 355 8.12 -20.87 18.32
C GLU A 355 8.50 -21.05 19.79
N ILE A 356 7.51 -21.28 20.63
CA ILE A 356 7.71 -21.45 22.07
C ILE A 356 8.57 -22.67 22.44
N THR A 357 8.60 -23.67 21.56
CA THR A 357 9.38 -24.90 21.68
C THR A 357 10.86 -24.70 21.31
N TYR A 358 11.26 -23.48 20.91
CA TYR A 358 12.63 -23.18 20.51
C TYR A 358 13.63 -23.43 21.65
N ALA A 359 14.57 -24.35 21.41
CA ALA A 359 15.56 -24.76 22.40
C ALA A 359 16.71 -23.74 22.50
N LEU A 360 16.63 -22.81 23.46
CA LEU A 360 17.67 -21.79 23.70
C LEU A 360 19.04 -22.37 24.07
N ASP A 361 19.06 -23.58 24.63
CA ASP A 361 20.28 -24.25 25.11
C ASP A 361 20.89 -25.18 24.03
N ASP A 362 20.29 -25.25 22.83
CA ASP A 362 20.80 -26.02 21.71
C ASP A 362 22.00 -25.30 21.06
N LEU A 363 23.19 -25.88 21.25
CA LEU A 363 24.45 -25.35 20.75
C LEU A 363 24.50 -25.35 19.21
N GLU A 364 23.92 -26.34 18.55
CA GLU A 364 23.94 -26.45 17.10
C GLU A 364 23.06 -25.36 16.48
N GLN A 365 21.85 -25.16 17.02
CA GLN A 365 20.97 -24.06 16.59
C GLN A 365 21.60 -22.70 16.82
N ARG A 366 22.23 -22.49 17.99
CA ARG A 366 22.97 -21.26 18.28
C ARG A 366 24.07 -21.01 17.25
N GLN A 367 24.87 -22.03 16.92
CA GLN A 367 25.92 -21.90 15.91
C GLN A 367 25.37 -21.58 14.52
N LYS A 368 24.23 -22.16 14.14
CA LYS A 368 23.54 -21.86 12.87
C LYS A 368 23.09 -20.40 12.82
N VAL A 369 22.42 -19.90 13.86
CA VAL A 369 22.02 -18.48 13.93
C VAL A 369 23.23 -17.54 13.97
N GLY A 370 24.30 -17.91 14.67
CA GLY A 370 25.55 -17.15 14.66
C GLY A 370 26.17 -17.05 13.26
N LYS A 371 26.21 -18.17 12.51
CA LYS A 371 26.64 -18.17 11.10
C LYS A 371 25.74 -17.30 10.22
N LEU A 372 24.43 -17.30 10.45
CA LEU A 372 23.47 -16.48 9.72
C LEU A 372 23.81 -14.99 9.90
N LEU A 373 23.92 -14.54 11.15
CA LEU A 373 24.28 -13.15 11.49
C LEU A 373 25.63 -12.73 10.90
N GLN A 374 26.63 -13.62 10.92
CA GLN A 374 27.96 -13.35 10.35
C GLN A 374 27.94 -13.20 8.82
N ASN A 375 26.98 -13.85 8.13
CA ASN A 375 26.82 -13.72 6.69
C ASN A 375 25.97 -12.52 6.28
N MET A 376 25.22 -11.89 7.19
CA MET A 376 24.53 -10.63 6.93
C MET A 376 25.52 -9.46 6.89
N LYS A 377 25.15 -8.38 6.18
CA LYS A 377 25.95 -7.14 6.15
C LYS A 377 26.11 -6.56 7.56
N ALA A 378 27.12 -5.71 7.74
CA ALA A 378 27.41 -5.12 9.05
C ALA A 378 26.27 -4.23 9.56
N GLU A 379 25.66 -3.48 8.64
CA GLU A 379 24.54 -2.57 8.86
C GLU A 379 23.17 -3.25 8.84
N ALA A 380 23.10 -4.53 8.46
CA ALA A 380 21.82 -5.25 8.37
C ALA A 380 21.29 -5.61 9.77
N SER A 381 19.96 -5.65 9.90
CA SER A 381 19.28 -6.05 11.13
C SER A 381 18.65 -7.43 11.00
N LEU A 382 18.85 -8.26 12.02
CA LEU A 382 18.05 -9.47 12.20
C LEU A 382 16.83 -9.13 13.03
N GLU A 383 15.65 -9.29 12.45
CA GLU A 383 14.36 -9.17 13.10
C GLU A 383 13.92 -10.54 13.61
N VAL A 384 13.51 -10.59 14.87
CA VAL A 384 13.14 -11.85 15.53
C VAL A 384 11.79 -11.68 16.20
N VAL A 385 10.81 -12.47 15.75
CA VAL A 385 9.58 -12.70 16.52
C VAL A 385 9.78 -13.96 17.35
N HIS A 386 9.78 -13.84 18.67
CA HIS A 386 9.90 -14.99 19.56
C HIS A 386 8.61 -15.16 20.37
N VAL A 387 7.94 -16.30 20.19
CA VAL A 387 6.71 -16.65 20.91
C VAL A 387 7.06 -17.07 22.33
N VAL A 388 6.47 -16.41 23.33
CA VAL A 388 6.79 -16.65 24.75
C VAL A 388 5.51 -16.92 25.52
N ASP A 389 5.46 -18.00 26.31
CA ASP A 389 4.44 -18.13 27.35
C ASP A 389 4.61 -16.96 28.31
N ASN A 390 3.53 -16.23 28.61
CA ASN A 390 3.48 -14.97 29.37
C ASN A 390 4.20 -14.98 30.76
N HIS A 391 5.52 -15.15 30.75
CA HIS A 391 6.37 -15.54 31.86
C HIS A 391 7.71 -14.79 31.79
N ALA A 392 7.87 -13.85 32.72
CA ALA A 392 9.02 -12.94 32.74
C ALA A 392 10.39 -13.63 32.86
N ALA A 393 10.49 -14.82 33.48
CA ALA A 393 11.77 -15.51 33.61
C ALA A 393 12.21 -16.13 32.27
N GLN A 394 11.27 -16.70 31.50
CA GLN A 394 11.54 -17.22 30.16
C GLN A 394 11.88 -16.07 29.21
N ALA A 395 11.11 -14.98 29.22
CA ALA A 395 11.41 -13.79 28.43
C ALA A 395 12.83 -13.23 28.73
N ALA A 396 13.25 -13.19 30.00
CA ALA A 396 14.59 -12.75 30.36
C ALA A 396 15.69 -13.69 29.81
N ARG A 397 15.44 -15.01 29.79
CA ARG A 397 16.35 -15.99 29.16
C ARG A 397 16.45 -15.77 27.65
N ILE A 398 15.33 -15.54 26.98
CA ILE A 398 15.27 -15.27 25.54
C ILE A 398 16.03 -13.98 25.21
N MET A 399 15.78 -12.89 25.93
CA MET A 399 16.53 -11.64 25.76
C MET A 399 18.03 -11.86 25.97
N SER A 400 18.42 -12.60 27.01
CA SER A 400 19.83 -12.92 27.26
C SER A 400 20.45 -13.74 26.14
N TYR A 401 19.70 -14.69 25.55
CA TYR A 401 20.15 -15.52 24.45
C TYR A 401 20.48 -14.67 23.21
N TRP A 402 19.53 -13.82 22.78
CA TRP A 402 19.73 -12.95 21.62
C TRP A 402 20.81 -11.91 21.84
N LEU A 403 20.94 -11.39 23.07
CA LEU A 403 22.00 -10.46 23.43
C LEU A 403 23.39 -11.10 23.35
N GLU A 404 23.50 -12.37 23.73
CA GLU A 404 24.76 -13.10 23.64
C GLU A 404 25.14 -13.41 22.18
N LEU A 405 24.17 -13.80 21.35
CA LEU A 405 24.37 -13.96 19.91
C LEU A 405 24.76 -12.65 19.22
N SER A 406 24.06 -11.56 19.53
CA SER A 406 24.37 -10.22 19.05
C SER A 406 25.81 -9.82 19.38
N ARG A 407 26.26 -10.11 20.61
CA ARG A 407 27.63 -9.85 21.04
C ARG A 407 28.65 -10.72 20.30
N GLU A 408 28.37 -11.99 20.10
CA GLU A 408 29.25 -12.93 19.38
C GLU A 408 29.38 -12.59 17.89
N ALA A 409 28.31 -12.08 17.28
CA ALA A 409 28.30 -11.70 15.87
C ALA A 409 28.70 -10.23 15.61
N ASP A 410 28.74 -9.39 16.66
CA ASP A 410 28.88 -7.93 16.56
C ASP A 410 27.81 -7.33 15.60
N ARG A 411 26.54 -7.68 15.86
CA ARG A 411 25.38 -7.31 15.04
C ARG A 411 24.19 -6.88 15.88
N THR A 412 23.36 -6.01 15.30
CA THR A 412 22.11 -5.58 15.93
C THR A 412 21.01 -6.62 15.71
N VAL A 413 20.27 -6.94 16.77
CA VAL A 413 19.06 -7.78 16.71
C VAL A 413 17.85 -6.97 17.16
N MET A 414 16.82 -6.91 16.32
CA MET A 414 15.50 -6.36 16.66
C MET A 414 14.64 -7.52 17.19
N LEU A 415 14.21 -7.45 18.44
CA LEU A 415 13.51 -8.53 19.13
C LEU A 415 12.09 -8.11 19.50
N LYS A 416 11.12 -8.84 18.96
CA LYS A 416 9.70 -8.76 19.31
C LYS A 416 9.31 -10.02 20.07
N LEU A 417 8.85 -9.85 21.31
CA LEU A 417 8.28 -10.96 22.09
C LEU A 417 6.76 -11.00 21.87
N SER A 418 6.25 -12.09 21.32
CA SER A 418 4.81 -12.31 21.13
C SER A 418 4.21 -13.15 22.28
N ASP A 419 2.88 -13.08 22.43
CA ASP A 419 2.09 -13.77 23.47
C ASP A 419 2.45 -13.44 24.93
N ILE A 420 3.13 -12.31 25.12
CA ILE A 420 3.50 -11.78 26.43
C ILE A 420 2.93 -10.37 26.63
N SER A 421 2.58 -10.05 27.88
CA SER A 421 2.13 -8.71 28.28
C SER A 421 3.29 -7.75 28.49
N GLN A 422 3.08 -6.45 28.26
CA GLN A 422 4.11 -5.42 28.45
C GLN A 422 4.69 -5.44 29.88
N ASP A 423 3.84 -5.54 30.90
CA ASP A 423 4.28 -5.65 32.30
C ASP A 423 5.27 -6.82 32.53
N ARG A 424 5.07 -7.94 31.82
CA ARG A 424 5.95 -9.10 31.93
C ARG A 424 7.26 -8.90 31.17
N ILE A 425 7.23 -8.20 30.04
CA ILE A 425 8.43 -7.76 29.32
C ILE A 425 9.27 -6.85 30.24
N ASP A 426 8.65 -5.84 30.87
CA ASP A 426 9.33 -4.91 31.77
C ASP A 426 9.91 -5.61 33.00
N GLN A 427 9.17 -6.56 33.58
CA GLN A 427 9.69 -7.43 34.65
C GLN A 427 10.88 -8.29 34.18
N ALA A 428 10.85 -8.80 32.95
CA ALA A 428 11.93 -9.60 32.38
C ALA A 428 13.20 -8.77 32.21
N ILE A 429 13.08 -7.54 31.70
CA ILE A 429 14.16 -6.56 31.59
C ILE A 429 14.77 -6.28 32.97
N GLY A 430 13.93 -5.94 33.96
CA GLY A 430 14.40 -5.67 35.32
C GLY A 430 15.02 -6.89 36.01
N ARG A 431 14.62 -8.11 35.63
CA ARG A 431 15.28 -9.35 36.08
C ARG A 431 16.65 -9.52 35.44
N LEU A 432 16.75 -9.29 34.12
CA LEU A 432 17.99 -9.44 33.37
C LEU A 432 19.06 -8.47 33.87
N ILE A 433 18.72 -7.18 34.02
CA ILE A 433 19.66 -6.15 34.50
C ILE A 433 20.14 -6.43 35.93
N ARG A 434 19.26 -6.92 36.81
CA ARG A 434 19.65 -7.25 38.20
C ARG A 434 20.52 -8.50 38.31
N LYS A 435 20.31 -9.48 37.43
CA LYS A 435 21.05 -10.76 37.48
C LYS A 435 22.36 -10.72 36.69
N CYS A 436 22.45 -9.91 35.65
CA CYS A 436 23.61 -9.82 34.77
C CYS A 436 24.23 -8.44 34.88
N SER A 437 25.26 -8.29 35.72
CA SER A 437 25.93 -7.01 36.00
C SER A 437 26.58 -6.34 34.78
N ASN A 438 26.75 -7.09 33.69
CA ASN A 438 27.31 -6.64 32.42
C ASN A 438 26.25 -6.30 31.36
N VAL A 439 24.96 -6.38 31.69
CA VAL A 439 23.86 -5.94 30.83
C VAL A 439 23.46 -4.53 31.23
N LEU A 440 23.60 -3.60 30.31
CA LEU A 440 23.26 -2.19 30.50
C LEU A 440 22.03 -1.84 29.67
N LYS A 441 21.17 -1.01 30.24
CA LYS A 441 20.09 -0.33 29.53
C LYS A 441 20.66 0.97 28.95
N ALA A 442 20.72 1.06 27.63
CA ALA A 442 21.44 2.13 26.96
C ALA A 442 20.54 3.30 26.55
N ALA A 443 19.34 3.02 26.01
CA ALA A 443 18.44 4.06 25.51
C ALA A 443 17.01 3.54 25.29
N PHE A 444 16.06 4.48 25.14
CA PHE A 444 14.73 4.27 24.57
C PHE A 444 14.58 5.16 23.32
N PRO A 445 15.06 4.73 22.15
CA PRO A 445 14.69 5.39 20.91
C PRO A 445 13.27 4.95 20.52
N GLY A 446 12.33 5.91 20.50
CA GLY A 446 10.94 5.67 20.11
C GLY A 446 10.27 4.61 20.99
N ASN A 447 9.71 3.59 20.35
CA ASN A 447 8.96 2.52 21.02
C ASN A 447 9.79 1.24 21.28
N SER A 448 11.11 1.36 21.28
CA SER A 448 12.04 0.26 21.52
C SER A 448 12.93 0.51 22.74
N LEU A 449 13.28 -0.58 23.45
CA LEU A 449 14.28 -0.55 24.52
C LEU A 449 15.59 -1.16 24.03
N VAL A 450 16.68 -0.41 24.16
CA VAL A 450 18.02 -0.93 23.82
C VAL A 450 18.71 -1.55 25.04
N LEU A 451 19.04 -2.83 24.94
CA LEU A 451 19.86 -3.56 25.89
C LEU A 451 21.23 -3.89 25.28
N THR A 452 22.30 -3.68 26.03
CA THR A 452 23.68 -3.87 25.55
C THR A 452 24.49 -4.75 26.50
N ARG A 453 25.39 -5.56 25.94
CA ARG A 453 26.38 -6.37 26.69
C ARG A 453 27.69 -6.42 25.91
N GLY A 454 28.68 -5.64 26.34
CA GLY A 454 29.88 -5.40 25.53
C GLY A 454 29.50 -4.71 24.22
N ASN A 455 29.91 -5.28 23.08
CA ASN A 455 29.55 -4.74 21.77
C ASN A 455 28.15 -5.19 21.27
N GLY A 456 27.57 -6.24 21.88
CA GLY A 456 26.25 -6.74 21.50
C GLY A 456 25.14 -5.80 21.92
N ARG A 457 24.14 -5.64 21.05
CA ARG A 457 22.97 -4.78 21.23
C ARG A 457 21.71 -5.45 20.69
N ILE A 458 20.68 -5.47 21.52
CA ILE A 458 19.33 -5.85 21.09
C ILE A 458 18.37 -4.70 21.32
N HIS A 459 17.44 -4.52 20.38
CA HIS A 459 16.32 -3.60 20.49
C HIS A 459 15.08 -4.41 20.80
N VAL A 460 14.61 -4.35 22.04
CA VAL A 460 13.38 -5.03 22.45
C VAL A 460 12.21 -4.11 22.13
N LEU A 461 11.40 -4.49 21.15
CA LEU A 461 10.19 -3.75 20.79
C LEU A 461 9.13 -3.91 21.88
N ASP A 462 8.38 -2.84 22.15
CA ASP A 462 7.22 -2.92 23.02
C ASP A 462 6.12 -3.82 22.43
N LYS A 463 5.05 -4.08 23.17
CA LYS A 463 3.94 -4.93 22.72
C LYS A 463 3.19 -4.36 21.49
N TYR A 464 3.11 -3.05 21.34
CA TYR A 464 2.25 -2.39 20.36
C TYR A 464 2.96 -2.04 19.06
N THR A 465 4.29 -2.07 19.07
CA THR A 465 5.17 -1.71 17.95
C THR A 465 5.53 -2.92 17.13
N TRP A 466 5.52 -2.75 15.82
CA TRP A 466 5.99 -3.72 14.85
C TRP A 466 7.31 -3.26 14.21
N PHE A 467 7.96 -4.17 13.48
CA PHE A 467 9.19 -3.82 12.77
C PHE A 467 8.90 -2.76 11.70
N GLY A 468 9.73 -1.71 11.66
CA GLY A 468 9.62 -0.61 10.70
C GLY A 468 8.71 0.55 11.13
N ASP A 469 7.92 0.41 12.20
CA ASP A 469 7.01 1.48 12.66
C ASP A 469 7.77 2.74 13.16
N ASP A 470 9.04 2.59 13.56
CA ASP A 470 9.89 3.70 14.03
C ASP A 470 10.51 4.54 12.88
N GLU A 471 10.35 4.13 11.61
CA GLU A 471 10.93 4.84 10.45
C GLU A 471 9.96 5.85 9.78
N ASP A 472 8.68 5.85 10.17
CA ASP A 472 7.64 6.71 9.58
C ASP A 472 7.60 8.14 10.18
N ASP A 473 8.50 8.47 11.11
CA ASP A 473 8.67 9.84 11.65
C ASP A 473 9.59 10.67 10.74
N TYR A 474 9.09 11.12 9.57
CA TYR A 474 9.69 12.22 8.79
C TYR A 474 8.70 13.16 8.10
#